data_AF-A0AAD6A0X1-F1
#
_entry.id   AF-A0AAD6A0X1-F1
#
_cell.length_a   1.000
_cell.length_b   1.000
_cell.length_c   1.000
_cell.angle_alpha   90.00
_cell.angle_beta   90.00
_cell.angle_gamma   90.00
#
_symmetry.space_group_name_H-M   'P 1'
#
loop_
_entity.id
_entity.type
_entity.pdbx_description
1 polymer ?
#
loop_
_entity_poly.entity_id
_entity_poly.type
_entity_poly.pdbx_seq_one_letter_code
_entity_poly.pdbx_strand_id
1 'polypeptide(L)'
;MGGFNSPLFCLLISAQLIQIASAFQFGINYGQIANNLPSPTQVVGLLQSLNVNRVKLYDADPKVLSAFSGTNIEFIIAISNENMSAMTDSTQAQAWLSQHVQPYISGTRITCITVGNEVLTGNNTSYKSSLLPAMQSLYQALTTLGLQNQVNVSTAHSLDILANSYPPSSGSFREDLGSYLQPLLNFHSQINSPFLINAYPFFAYKAHPSSISLPYVLFESNASQTDPNTNLNYDNMLYAQIDAVYAAMKAMGHTDIPVKVSETGWPSKGDEDETGATVENAAAYNGNLLKRVAMNQGTPLKPDVPLDVHVFALFNEDLKPGPTSERNYGLFYPDGTPVYNIGLQGMGTGYGSGSGTYFTSSSLQSSTSKLMISYGVGILVLVAAIFF
;
A
#
# COMPACT_ATOMS: atom_id res chain seq x y z
N MET A 1 48.78 46.91 32.55
CA MET A 1 48.49 45.47 32.30
C MET A 1 47.28 45.10 33.15
N GLY A 2 46.25 44.51 32.56
CA GLY A 2 45.16 43.86 33.29
C GLY A 2 43.78 44.43 33.01
N GLY A 3 42.89 43.57 32.48
CA GLY A 3 41.44 43.69 32.67
C GLY A 3 40.60 43.92 31.41
N PHE A 4 40.59 42.98 30.45
CA PHE A 4 39.50 42.91 29.47
C PHE A 4 38.31 42.16 30.10
N ASN A 5 37.23 42.89 30.38
CA ASN A 5 35.91 42.34 30.67
C ASN A 5 35.26 41.93 29.34
N SER A 6 34.82 40.67 29.23
CA SER A 6 33.87 40.24 28.21
C SER A 6 32.83 39.34 28.87
N PRO A 7 31.52 39.69 28.86
CA PRO A 7 30.49 38.81 29.40
C PRO A 7 30.17 37.72 28.38
N LEU A 8 30.33 36.46 28.81
CA LEU A 8 29.84 35.28 28.10
C LEU A 8 28.32 35.39 27.95
N PHE A 9 27.85 35.60 26.71
CA PHE A 9 26.44 35.51 26.38
C PHE A 9 26.11 34.03 26.10
N CYS A 10 25.59 33.32 27.10
CA CYS A 10 25.08 31.96 26.91
C CYS A 10 23.72 32.02 26.18
N LEU A 11 23.73 31.80 24.87
CA LEU A 11 22.52 31.51 24.09
C LEU A 11 22.03 30.10 24.41
N LEU A 12 20.94 30.00 25.17
CA LEU A 12 20.16 28.78 25.30
C LEU A 12 19.30 28.62 24.04
N ILE A 13 19.74 27.78 23.10
CA ILE A 13 18.89 27.34 21.98
C ILE A 13 17.98 26.24 22.53
N SER A 14 16.74 26.58 22.82
CA SER A 14 15.69 25.60 23.08
C SER A 14 15.35 24.89 21.77
N ALA A 15 15.87 23.68 21.56
CA ALA A 15 15.43 22.81 20.49
C ALA A 15 13.98 22.38 20.78
N GLN A 16 13.00 23.04 20.15
CA GLN A 16 11.66 22.49 20.06
C GLN A 16 11.74 21.26 19.16
N LEU A 17 11.74 20.08 19.78
CA LEU A 17 11.45 18.82 19.11
C LEU A 17 10.01 18.91 18.59
N ILE A 18 9.85 19.34 17.34
CA ILE A 18 8.65 19.03 16.58
C ILE A 18 8.70 17.52 16.41
N GLN A 19 7.98 16.78 17.26
CA GLN A 19 7.60 15.43 16.93
C GLN A 19 6.68 15.53 15.71
N ILE A 20 7.26 15.44 14.51
CA ILE A 20 6.51 15.04 13.34
C ILE A 20 6.09 13.62 13.67
N ALA A 21 4.83 13.44 14.07
CA ALA A 21 4.23 12.11 14.08
C ALA A 21 4.47 11.56 12.67
N SER A 22 5.30 10.51 12.56
CA SER A 22 5.57 9.89 11.28
C SER A 22 4.24 9.39 10.74
N ALA A 23 3.73 10.02 9.68
CA ALA A 23 2.56 9.52 8.97
C ALA A 23 2.80 8.05 8.64
N PHE A 24 1.79 7.20 8.83
CA PHE A 24 1.97 5.80 8.50
C PHE A 24 2.21 5.69 6.99
N GLN A 25 3.34 5.09 6.62
CA GLN A 25 3.84 5.11 5.26
C GLN A 25 3.18 4.03 4.38
N PHE A 26 1.90 3.73 4.60
CA PHE A 26 1.10 2.82 3.77
C PHE A 26 -0.09 3.55 3.16
N GLY A 27 -0.59 3.06 2.03
CA GLY A 27 -1.85 3.48 1.45
C GLY A 27 -2.97 2.49 1.75
N ILE A 28 -4.20 2.89 1.46
CA ILE A 28 -5.36 2.00 1.61
C ILE A 28 -6.25 2.08 0.39
N ASN A 29 -6.78 0.93 -0.03
CA ASN A 29 -7.75 0.86 -1.10
C ASN A 29 -9.12 1.29 -0.55
N TYR A 30 -9.69 2.35 -1.10
CA TYR A 30 -11.04 2.78 -0.78
C TYR A 30 -11.99 2.26 -1.86
N GLY A 31 -12.37 0.99 -1.70
CA GLY A 31 -13.40 0.34 -2.52
C GLY A 31 -14.80 0.88 -2.22
N GLN A 32 -15.63 0.96 -3.25
CA GLN A 32 -16.97 1.55 -3.21
C GLN A 32 -18.06 0.62 -3.76
N ILE A 33 -17.79 -0.68 -3.91
CA ILE A 33 -18.77 -1.67 -4.38
C ILE A 33 -19.64 -2.12 -3.20
N ALA A 34 -20.39 -1.18 -2.65
CA ALA A 34 -21.29 -1.36 -1.52
C ALA A 34 -22.39 -0.30 -1.48
N ASN A 35 -23.48 -0.56 -0.75
CA ASN A 35 -24.61 0.37 -0.63
C ASN A 35 -24.78 1.01 0.77
N ASN A 36 -23.89 0.68 1.70
CA ASN A 36 -23.99 1.02 3.12
C ASN A 36 -22.76 1.78 3.65
N LEU A 37 -21.86 2.22 2.76
CA LEU A 37 -20.63 2.93 3.12
C LEU A 37 -20.91 4.32 3.71
N PRO A 38 -20.03 4.82 4.58
CA PRO A 38 -20.16 6.17 5.12
C PRO A 38 -19.89 7.20 4.02
N SER A 39 -20.34 8.44 4.25
CA SER A 39 -20.08 9.54 3.31
C SER A 39 -18.58 9.81 3.17
N PRO A 40 -18.11 10.31 2.00
CA PRO A 40 -16.69 10.63 1.81
C PRO A 40 -16.10 11.56 2.90
N THR A 41 -16.89 12.50 3.42
CA THR A 41 -16.48 13.38 4.53
C THR A 41 -16.23 12.62 5.84
N GLN A 42 -17.05 11.61 6.15
CA GLN A 42 -16.80 10.74 7.30
C GLN A 42 -15.55 9.87 7.08
N VAL A 43 -15.32 9.44 5.84
CA VAL A 43 -14.11 8.68 5.47
C VAL A 43 -12.83 9.52 5.64
N VAL A 44 -12.86 10.81 5.29
CA VAL A 44 -11.75 11.73 5.57
C VAL A 44 -11.41 11.73 7.07
N GLY A 45 -12.41 11.88 7.93
CA GLY A 45 -12.21 11.88 9.38
C GLY A 45 -11.64 10.56 9.91
N LEU A 46 -12.13 9.44 9.38
CA LEU A 46 -11.61 8.11 9.71
C LEU A 46 -10.13 7.97 9.32
N LEU A 47 -9.78 8.27 8.07
CA LEU A 47 -8.39 8.13 7.59
C LEU A 47 -7.41 9.05 8.32
N GLN A 48 -7.83 10.28 8.64
CA GLN A 48 -7.05 11.19 9.47
C GLN A 48 -6.83 10.64 10.88
N SER A 49 -7.85 10.02 11.50
CA SER A 49 -7.71 9.39 12.82
C SER A 49 -6.73 8.21 12.84
N LEU A 50 -6.53 7.58 11.68
CA LEU A 50 -5.60 6.46 11.48
C LEU A 50 -4.21 6.93 11.01
N ASN A 51 -4.00 8.24 10.82
CA ASN A 51 -2.79 8.81 10.21
C ASN A 51 -2.44 8.17 8.85
N VAL A 52 -3.46 7.77 8.07
CA VAL A 52 -3.31 7.27 6.70
C VAL A 52 -3.30 8.46 5.74
N ASN A 53 -2.26 8.54 4.91
CA ASN A 53 -2.06 9.67 4.00
C ASN A 53 -2.04 9.28 2.52
N ARG A 54 -2.40 8.03 2.16
CA ARG A 54 -2.45 7.58 0.77
C ARG A 54 -3.67 6.70 0.53
N VAL A 55 -4.40 6.95 -0.55
CA VAL A 55 -5.62 6.25 -0.92
C VAL A 55 -5.56 5.84 -2.38
N LYS A 56 -5.97 4.61 -2.68
CA LYS A 56 -6.23 4.16 -4.05
C LYS A 56 -7.74 4.02 -4.25
N LEU A 57 -8.27 4.73 -5.25
CA LEU A 57 -9.62 4.57 -5.78
C LEU A 57 -9.60 3.68 -7.03
N TYR A 58 -10.75 3.09 -7.33
CA TYR A 58 -10.98 2.28 -8.53
C TYR A 58 -11.70 3.05 -9.65
N ASP A 59 -11.91 4.34 -9.44
CA ASP A 59 -12.46 5.30 -10.37
C ASP A 59 -11.83 6.70 -10.13
N ALA A 60 -12.52 7.74 -10.57
CA ALA A 60 -12.23 9.13 -10.23
C ALA A 60 -13.50 9.83 -9.71
N ASP A 61 -14.12 9.28 -8.66
CA ASP A 61 -15.37 9.82 -8.07
C ASP A 61 -15.20 11.29 -7.64
N PRO A 62 -15.91 12.24 -8.28
CA PRO A 62 -15.80 13.66 -7.97
C PRO A 62 -16.26 13.99 -6.54
N LYS A 63 -17.18 13.21 -5.96
CA LYS A 63 -17.62 13.42 -4.57
C LYS A 63 -16.51 13.10 -3.59
N VAL A 64 -15.77 12.02 -3.84
CA VAL A 64 -14.60 11.65 -3.03
C VAL A 64 -13.51 12.69 -3.20
N LEU A 65 -13.09 12.97 -4.44
CA LEU A 65 -12.01 13.93 -4.69
C LEU A 65 -12.32 15.33 -4.13
N SER A 66 -13.57 15.78 -4.17
CA SER A 66 -13.99 17.05 -3.56
C SER A 66 -13.93 17.03 -2.03
N ALA A 67 -14.39 15.94 -1.40
CA ALA A 67 -14.40 15.83 0.06
C ALA A 67 -13.00 15.83 0.67
N PHE A 68 -12.00 15.35 -0.07
CA PHE A 68 -10.60 15.30 0.36
C PHE A 68 -9.80 16.56 0.01
N SER A 69 -10.43 17.57 -0.59
CA SER A 69 -9.78 18.85 -0.92
C SER A 69 -9.26 19.54 0.35
N GLY A 70 -8.01 20.01 0.30
CA GLY A 70 -7.32 20.65 1.43
C GLY A 70 -6.71 19.66 2.43
N THR A 71 -6.83 18.35 2.21
CA THR A 71 -6.11 17.33 2.98
C THR A 71 -4.72 17.07 2.38
N ASN A 72 -3.85 16.41 3.16
CA ASN A 72 -2.55 15.95 2.67
C ASN A 72 -2.59 14.50 2.16
N ILE A 73 -3.78 13.94 1.94
CA ILE A 73 -3.95 12.56 1.48
C ILE A 73 -3.67 12.48 -0.02
N GLU A 74 -2.74 11.63 -0.42
CA GLU A 74 -2.39 11.36 -1.82
C GLU A 74 -3.36 10.35 -2.43
N PHE A 75 -3.67 10.54 -3.71
CA PHE A 75 -4.60 9.70 -4.44
C PHE A 75 -3.95 9.02 -5.64
N ILE A 76 -4.14 7.70 -5.71
CA ILE A 76 -4.18 6.95 -6.95
C ILE A 76 -5.65 6.90 -7.39
N ILE A 77 -5.95 7.38 -8.60
CA ILE A 77 -7.28 7.25 -9.22
C ILE A 77 -7.18 6.30 -10.42
N ALA A 78 -8.31 5.79 -10.89
CA ALA A 78 -8.31 4.79 -11.94
C ALA A 78 -9.27 5.08 -13.09
N ILE A 79 -8.88 4.56 -14.26
CA ILE A 79 -9.73 4.39 -15.42
C ILE A 79 -10.06 2.91 -15.51
N SER A 80 -11.36 2.57 -15.50
CA SER A 80 -11.78 1.17 -15.50
C SER A 80 -11.41 0.43 -16.79
N ASN A 81 -11.41 -0.90 -16.72
CA ASN A 81 -11.10 -1.76 -17.87
C ASN A 81 -12.03 -1.50 -19.07
N GLU A 82 -13.29 -1.16 -18.80
CA GLU A 82 -14.32 -0.91 -19.80
C GLU A 82 -14.10 0.42 -20.54
N ASN A 83 -13.50 1.40 -19.85
CA ASN A 83 -13.33 2.76 -20.35
C ASN A 83 -11.94 3.03 -20.91
N MET A 84 -10.91 2.23 -20.55
CA MET A 84 -9.54 2.52 -20.94
C MET A 84 -9.31 2.45 -22.46
N SER A 85 -10.06 1.64 -23.21
CA SER A 85 -9.92 1.59 -24.68
C SER A 85 -10.26 2.91 -25.35
N ALA A 86 -11.15 3.72 -24.78
CA ALA A 86 -11.44 5.06 -25.29
C ALA A 86 -10.24 6.01 -25.15
N MET A 87 -9.38 5.78 -24.17
CA MET A 87 -8.20 6.63 -23.91
C MET A 87 -7.08 6.42 -24.93
N THR A 88 -7.21 5.44 -25.83
CA THR A 88 -6.31 5.34 -26.99
C THR A 88 -6.44 6.56 -27.91
N ASP A 89 -7.60 7.21 -27.93
CA ASP A 89 -7.83 8.48 -28.61
C ASP A 89 -7.33 9.65 -27.73
N SER A 90 -6.40 10.44 -28.28
CA SER A 90 -5.80 11.57 -27.57
C SER A 90 -6.80 12.66 -27.13
N THR A 91 -7.87 12.88 -27.90
CA THR A 91 -8.93 13.84 -27.56
C THR A 91 -9.74 13.34 -26.38
N GLN A 92 -10.05 12.04 -26.35
CA GLN A 92 -10.75 11.43 -25.21
C GLN A 92 -9.88 11.41 -23.96
N ALA A 93 -8.58 11.12 -24.07
CA ALA A 93 -7.64 11.20 -22.95
C ALA A 93 -7.56 12.63 -22.37
N GLN A 94 -7.48 13.65 -23.22
CA GLN A 94 -7.50 15.06 -22.79
C GLN A 94 -8.82 15.44 -22.13
N ALA A 95 -9.95 15.03 -22.71
CA ALA A 95 -11.27 15.27 -22.14
C ALA A 95 -11.41 14.62 -20.76
N TRP A 96 -10.93 13.39 -20.60
CA TRP A 96 -10.94 12.69 -19.33
C TRP A 96 -10.14 13.43 -18.26
N LEU A 97 -8.92 13.88 -18.56
CA LEU A 97 -8.11 14.69 -17.62
C LEU A 97 -8.79 16.02 -17.27
N SER A 98 -9.43 16.66 -18.25
CA SER A 98 -10.14 17.92 -18.05
C SER A 98 -11.35 17.76 -17.11
N GLN A 99 -12.00 16.60 -17.16
CA GLN A 99 -13.17 16.29 -16.35
C GLN A 99 -12.82 15.76 -14.96
N HIS A 100 -11.80 14.89 -14.86
CA HIS A 100 -11.54 14.08 -13.68
C HIS A 100 -10.28 14.47 -12.89
N VAL A 101 -9.39 15.29 -13.45
CA VAL A 101 -8.13 15.67 -12.81
C VAL A 101 -8.04 17.19 -12.60
N GLN A 102 -8.16 17.98 -13.66
CA GLN A 102 -7.96 19.44 -13.60
C GLN A 102 -8.83 20.15 -12.54
N PRO A 103 -10.12 19.78 -12.31
CA PRO A 103 -10.94 20.46 -11.31
C PRO A 103 -10.49 20.21 -9.86
N TYR A 104 -9.72 19.14 -9.61
CA TYR A 104 -9.41 18.67 -8.25
C TYR A 104 -7.93 18.81 -7.90
N ILE A 105 -7.02 18.77 -8.88
CA ILE A 105 -5.57 18.65 -8.69
C ILE A 105 -4.93 19.80 -7.86
N SER A 106 -5.59 20.94 -7.76
CA SER A 106 -5.14 22.09 -6.95
C SER A 106 -5.43 21.94 -5.45
N GLY A 107 -6.48 21.19 -5.08
CA GLY A 107 -6.89 20.97 -3.69
C GLY A 107 -6.68 19.54 -3.20
N THR A 108 -6.63 18.57 -4.11
CA THR A 108 -6.51 17.14 -3.82
C THR A 108 -5.26 16.58 -4.49
N ARG A 109 -4.41 15.90 -3.71
CA ARG A 109 -3.10 15.41 -4.16
C ARG A 109 -3.22 14.15 -5.00
N ILE A 110 -3.73 14.27 -6.23
CA ILE A 110 -3.70 13.16 -7.20
C ILE A 110 -2.26 12.98 -7.66
N THR A 111 -1.68 11.79 -7.43
CA THR A 111 -0.27 11.50 -7.73
C THR A 111 -0.10 10.39 -8.77
N CYS A 112 -1.15 9.61 -9.04
CA CYS A 112 -1.11 8.56 -10.04
C CYS A 112 -2.48 8.30 -10.67
N ILE A 113 -2.49 7.97 -11.96
CA ILE A 113 -3.63 7.43 -12.70
C ILE A 113 -3.27 5.99 -13.10
N THR A 114 -4.08 5.02 -12.66
CA THR A 114 -3.99 3.64 -13.13
C THR A 114 -4.93 3.40 -14.30
N VAL A 115 -4.38 2.89 -15.40
CA VAL A 115 -5.14 2.52 -16.61
C VAL A 115 -5.48 1.03 -16.51
N GLY A 116 -6.74 0.75 -16.21
CA GLY A 116 -7.22 -0.61 -15.95
C GLY A 116 -6.67 -1.21 -14.66
N ASN A 117 -7.17 -2.42 -14.36
CA ASN A 117 -6.77 -3.26 -13.24
C ASN A 117 -6.75 -4.72 -13.72
N GLU A 118 -5.60 -5.37 -13.57
CA GLU A 118 -5.36 -6.79 -13.92
C GLU A 118 -5.71 -7.16 -15.37
N VAL A 119 -5.53 -6.22 -16.29
CA VAL A 119 -5.94 -6.34 -17.70
C VAL A 119 -5.31 -7.56 -18.40
N LEU A 120 -4.03 -7.84 -18.13
CA LEU A 120 -3.27 -8.85 -18.86
C LEU A 120 -3.67 -10.30 -18.51
N THR A 121 -4.27 -10.52 -17.34
CA THR A 121 -4.75 -11.83 -16.89
C THR A 121 -6.22 -12.06 -17.29
N GLY A 122 -6.94 -11.01 -17.68
CA GLY A 122 -8.29 -11.11 -18.24
C GLY A 122 -8.34 -11.77 -19.62
N ASN A 123 -9.57 -12.09 -20.08
CA ASN A 123 -9.79 -12.78 -21.35
C ASN A 123 -10.01 -11.84 -22.55
N ASN A 124 -10.12 -10.53 -22.33
CA ASN A 124 -10.41 -9.57 -23.40
C ASN A 124 -9.13 -9.10 -24.11
N THR A 125 -8.85 -9.67 -25.28
CA THR A 125 -7.67 -9.30 -26.09
C THR A 125 -7.68 -7.83 -26.52
N SER A 126 -8.85 -7.22 -26.74
CA SER A 126 -8.96 -5.81 -27.09
C SER A 126 -8.51 -4.90 -25.94
N TYR A 127 -8.76 -5.32 -24.70
CA TYR A 127 -8.30 -4.61 -23.51
C TYR A 127 -6.77 -4.69 -23.39
N LYS A 128 -6.20 -5.89 -23.60
CA LYS A 128 -4.73 -6.07 -23.59
C LYS A 128 -4.03 -5.23 -24.66
N SER A 129 -4.56 -5.18 -25.87
CA SER A 129 -3.98 -4.38 -26.96
C SER A 129 -4.18 -2.88 -26.79
N SER A 130 -5.22 -2.45 -26.07
CA SER A 130 -5.49 -1.03 -25.81
C SER A 130 -4.67 -0.45 -24.66
N LEU A 131 -4.14 -1.29 -23.77
CA LEU A 131 -3.55 -0.87 -22.50
C LEU A 131 -2.39 0.13 -22.66
N LEU A 132 -1.34 -0.25 -23.40
CA LEU A 132 -0.19 0.63 -23.59
C LEU A 132 -0.55 1.91 -24.39
N PRO A 133 -1.28 1.85 -25.53
CA PRO A 133 -1.69 3.06 -26.23
C PRO A 133 -2.52 4.02 -25.36
N ALA A 134 -3.40 3.50 -24.49
CA ALA A 134 -4.15 4.31 -23.54
C ALA A 134 -3.24 5.03 -22.52
N MET A 135 -2.27 4.30 -21.95
CA MET A 135 -1.27 4.88 -21.04
C MET A 135 -0.44 5.98 -21.73
N GLN A 136 -0.01 5.75 -22.97
CA GLN A 136 0.77 6.70 -23.76
C GLN A 136 -0.03 7.99 -24.05
N SER A 137 -1.28 7.86 -24.50
CA SER A 137 -2.16 9.01 -24.77
C SER A 137 -2.43 9.85 -23.51
N LEU A 138 -2.65 9.21 -22.35
CA LEU A 138 -2.82 9.92 -21.08
C LEU A 138 -1.55 10.64 -20.62
N TYR A 139 -0.38 9.99 -20.73
CA TYR A 139 0.89 10.62 -20.38
C TYR A 139 1.20 11.83 -21.28
N GLN A 140 0.91 11.72 -22.59
CA GLN A 140 1.06 12.84 -23.51
C GLN A 140 0.11 14.00 -23.17
N ALA A 141 -1.13 13.69 -22.80
CA ALA A 141 -2.10 14.69 -22.36
C ALA A 141 -1.67 15.37 -21.05
N LEU A 142 -1.15 14.61 -20.06
CA LEU A 142 -0.56 15.17 -18.83
C LEU A 142 0.63 16.07 -19.13
N THR A 143 1.50 15.67 -20.07
CA THR A 143 2.66 16.47 -20.51
C THR A 143 2.21 17.79 -21.13
N THR A 144 1.13 17.77 -21.92
CA THR A 144 0.55 18.97 -22.55
C THR A 144 0.00 19.95 -21.50
N LEU A 145 -0.51 19.41 -20.38
CA LEU A 145 -0.99 20.17 -19.23
C LEU A 145 0.13 20.59 -18.25
N GLY A 146 1.37 20.14 -18.46
CA GLY A 146 2.48 20.38 -17.53
C GLY A 146 2.38 19.59 -16.22
N LEU A 147 1.57 18.52 -16.17
CA LEU A 147 1.28 17.73 -14.98
C LEU A 147 2.09 16.42 -14.89
N GLN A 148 2.93 16.11 -15.87
CA GLN A 148 3.67 14.84 -15.96
C GLN A 148 4.65 14.59 -14.80
N ASN A 149 5.11 15.66 -14.13
CA ASN A 149 5.99 15.55 -12.95
C ASN A 149 5.21 15.45 -11.63
N GLN A 150 3.88 15.67 -11.67
CA GLN A 150 2.98 15.62 -10.52
C GLN A 150 2.15 14.34 -10.51
N VAL A 151 1.73 13.87 -11.68
CA VAL A 151 0.83 12.72 -11.85
C VAL A 151 1.49 11.66 -12.73
N ASN A 152 1.77 10.51 -12.14
CA ASN A 152 2.29 9.35 -12.88
C ASN A 152 1.18 8.58 -13.60
N VAL A 153 1.49 7.94 -14.72
CA VAL A 153 0.62 6.95 -15.36
C VAL A 153 1.17 5.56 -15.14
N SER A 154 0.33 4.64 -14.68
CA SER A 154 0.69 3.23 -14.47
C SER A 154 -0.50 2.30 -14.75
N THR A 155 -0.35 1.02 -14.50
CA THR A 155 -1.39 -0.01 -14.54
C THR A 155 -1.10 -1.05 -13.48
N ALA A 156 -2.13 -1.61 -12.86
CA ALA A 156 -2.00 -2.61 -11.80
C ALA A 156 -2.11 -4.03 -12.36
N HIS A 157 -1.20 -4.91 -11.95
CA HIS A 157 -1.13 -6.29 -12.43
C HIS A 157 -1.39 -7.32 -11.32
N SER A 158 -2.23 -8.32 -11.57
CA SER A 158 -2.21 -9.56 -10.79
C SER A 158 -0.87 -10.25 -10.93
N LEU A 159 -0.41 -10.96 -9.91
CA LEU A 159 0.78 -11.80 -9.99
C LEU A 159 0.64 -12.99 -10.96
N ASP A 160 -0.56 -13.30 -11.45
CA ASP A 160 -0.79 -14.35 -12.47
C ASP A 160 -0.21 -13.99 -13.86
N ILE A 161 0.43 -12.82 -13.99
CA ILE A 161 1.30 -12.51 -15.13
C ILE A 161 2.64 -13.25 -15.08
N LEU A 162 3.02 -13.82 -13.92
CA LEU A 162 4.23 -14.62 -13.75
C LEU A 162 3.99 -16.06 -14.22
N ALA A 163 4.93 -16.62 -14.98
CA ALA A 163 4.98 -18.05 -15.27
C ALA A 163 5.75 -18.81 -14.19
N ASN A 164 6.83 -18.21 -13.69
CA ASN A 164 7.57 -18.73 -12.57
C ASN A 164 7.73 -17.67 -11.49
N SER A 165 7.60 -18.08 -10.24
CA SER A 165 7.80 -17.23 -9.06
C SER A 165 8.59 -17.92 -7.95
N TYR A 166 8.98 -19.19 -8.15
CA TYR A 166 9.76 -19.96 -7.20
C TYR A 166 10.94 -20.69 -7.87
N PRO A 167 12.16 -20.57 -7.33
CA PRO A 167 12.54 -19.61 -6.30
C PRO A 167 12.46 -18.16 -6.83
N PRO A 168 12.34 -17.12 -5.97
CA PRO A 168 12.13 -15.73 -6.41
C PRO A 168 13.13 -15.23 -7.47
N SER A 169 14.40 -15.61 -7.35
CA SER A 169 15.46 -15.27 -8.34
C SER A 169 15.21 -15.82 -9.75
N SER A 170 14.37 -16.83 -9.89
CA SER A 170 13.95 -17.43 -11.16
C SER A 170 12.61 -16.87 -11.66
N GLY A 171 12.14 -15.77 -11.06
CA GLY A 171 10.93 -15.09 -11.47
C GLY A 171 10.94 -14.76 -12.97
N SER A 172 9.86 -15.10 -13.66
CA SER A 172 9.70 -14.83 -15.08
C SER A 172 8.24 -14.55 -15.42
N PHE A 173 8.02 -13.63 -16.36
CA PHE A 173 6.69 -13.39 -16.89
C PHE A 173 6.26 -14.52 -17.82
N ARG A 174 4.95 -14.70 -17.97
CA ARG A 174 4.39 -15.62 -18.94
C ARG A 174 4.77 -15.24 -20.36
N GLU A 175 5.16 -16.26 -21.13
CA GLU A 175 5.61 -16.09 -22.52
C GLU A 175 4.50 -15.50 -23.40
N ASP A 176 3.24 -15.91 -23.20
CA ASP A 176 2.10 -15.41 -23.98
C ASP A 176 1.77 -13.94 -23.73
N LEU A 177 2.32 -13.35 -22.65
CA LEU A 177 2.17 -11.93 -22.31
C LEU A 177 3.38 -11.09 -22.73
N GLY A 178 4.47 -11.69 -23.21
CA GLY A 178 5.74 -11.00 -23.49
C GLY A 178 5.61 -9.84 -24.48
N SER A 179 4.74 -9.99 -25.49
CA SER A 179 4.47 -8.94 -26.50
C SER A 179 3.76 -7.71 -25.93
N TYR A 180 3.08 -7.84 -24.78
CA TYR A 180 2.46 -6.73 -24.06
C TYR A 180 3.40 -6.18 -22.97
N LEU A 181 4.05 -7.08 -22.22
CA LEU A 181 4.90 -6.70 -21.08
C LEU A 181 6.18 -5.98 -21.49
N GLN A 182 6.89 -6.44 -22.53
CA GLN A 182 8.13 -5.76 -22.95
C GLN A 182 7.90 -4.27 -23.29
N PRO A 183 6.94 -3.90 -24.15
CA PRO A 183 6.74 -2.48 -24.45
C PRO A 183 6.12 -1.70 -23.28
N LEU A 184 5.36 -2.34 -22.37
CA LEU A 184 4.91 -1.71 -21.12
C LEU A 184 6.10 -1.37 -20.21
N LEU A 185 7.04 -2.30 -20.01
CA LEU A 185 8.24 -2.06 -19.20
C LEU A 185 9.12 -0.96 -19.82
N ASN A 186 9.32 -0.98 -21.14
CA ASN A 186 10.00 0.11 -21.85
C ASN A 186 9.34 1.47 -21.57
N PHE A 187 8.01 1.52 -21.57
CA PHE A 187 7.28 2.74 -21.30
C PHE A 187 7.41 3.19 -19.84
N HIS A 188 7.27 2.28 -18.86
CA HIS A 188 7.50 2.58 -17.44
C HIS A 188 8.89 3.17 -17.20
N SER A 189 9.92 2.57 -17.78
CA SER A 189 11.31 3.05 -17.75
C SER A 189 11.42 4.46 -18.35
N GLN A 190 10.84 4.68 -19.54
CA GLN A 190 10.89 5.97 -20.23
C GLN A 190 10.27 7.12 -19.42
N ILE A 191 9.17 6.86 -18.71
CA ILE A 191 8.44 7.89 -17.95
C ILE A 191 8.76 7.88 -16.45
N ASN A 192 9.69 7.04 -16.01
CA ASN A 192 10.05 6.82 -14.60
C ASN A 192 8.84 6.49 -13.71
N SER A 193 7.86 5.73 -14.22
CA SER A 193 6.67 5.34 -13.46
C SER A 193 6.83 3.96 -12.81
N PRO A 194 6.20 3.72 -11.65
CA PRO A 194 6.29 2.43 -10.97
C PRO A 194 5.50 1.34 -11.70
N PHE A 195 5.98 0.10 -11.58
CA PHE A 195 5.23 -1.11 -11.92
C PHE A 195 4.36 -1.51 -10.72
N LEU A 196 3.03 -1.47 -10.89
CA LEU A 196 2.10 -1.75 -9.81
C LEU A 196 1.65 -3.21 -9.82
N ILE A 197 1.70 -3.86 -8.67
CA ILE A 197 1.25 -5.26 -8.51
C ILE A 197 0.17 -5.38 -7.44
N ASN A 198 -0.75 -6.31 -7.66
CA ASN A 198 -1.71 -6.80 -6.69
C ASN A 198 -1.18 -8.14 -6.19
N ALA A 199 -0.69 -8.16 -4.94
CA ALA A 199 0.07 -9.28 -4.39
C ALA A 199 -0.60 -9.82 -3.13
N TYR A 200 -1.10 -11.05 -3.21
CA TYR A 200 -1.88 -11.67 -2.15
C TYR A 200 -1.29 -13.05 -1.77
N PRO A 201 -0.49 -13.14 -0.70
CA PRO A 201 -0.08 -14.42 -0.11
C PRO A 201 -1.26 -15.34 0.24
N PHE A 202 -2.43 -14.75 0.56
CA PHE A 202 -3.67 -15.47 0.83
C PHE A 202 -4.03 -16.48 -0.28
N PHE A 203 -3.96 -16.09 -1.56
CA PHE A 203 -4.38 -16.98 -2.65
C PHE A 203 -3.47 -18.19 -2.79
N ALA A 204 -2.17 -18.02 -2.59
CA ALA A 204 -1.23 -19.13 -2.59
C ALA A 204 -1.52 -20.10 -1.43
N TYR A 205 -1.71 -19.58 -0.21
CA TYR A 205 -2.06 -20.40 0.94
C TYR A 205 -3.40 -21.12 0.77
N LYS A 206 -4.43 -20.42 0.28
CA LYS A 206 -5.75 -21.02 -0.03
C LYS A 206 -5.61 -22.20 -0.99
N ALA A 207 -4.81 -22.06 -2.05
CA ALA A 207 -4.63 -23.12 -3.04
C ALA A 207 -3.84 -24.33 -2.51
N HIS A 208 -2.87 -24.11 -1.62
CA HIS A 208 -1.98 -25.16 -1.13
C HIS A 208 -1.69 -25.08 0.39
N PRO A 209 -2.71 -25.19 1.26
CA PRO A 209 -2.57 -24.96 2.69
C PRO A 209 -1.74 -26.03 3.42
N SER A 210 -1.53 -27.19 2.78
CA SER A 210 -0.71 -28.29 3.29
C SER A 210 0.77 -28.18 2.96
N SER A 211 1.15 -27.40 1.93
CA SER A 211 2.55 -27.21 1.53
C SER A 211 3.08 -25.81 1.83
N ILE A 212 2.20 -24.81 1.92
CA ILE A 212 2.56 -23.44 2.28
C ILE A 212 2.32 -23.24 3.78
N SER A 213 3.38 -22.92 4.49
CA SER A 213 3.33 -22.61 5.93
C SER A 213 2.48 -21.37 6.20
N LEU A 214 1.49 -21.48 7.09
CA LEU A 214 0.67 -20.34 7.51
C LEU A 214 1.52 -19.21 8.14
N PRO A 215 2.46 -19.50 9.09
CA PRO A 215 3.37 -18.47 9.59
C PRO A 215 4.15 -17.71 8.50
N TYR A 216 4.54 -18.38 7.41
CA TYR A 216 5.28 -17.76 6.30
C TYR A 216 4.44 -16.74 5.51
N VAL A 217 3.14 -16.99 5.37
CA VAL A 217 2.24 -16.05 4.67
C VAL A 217 1.66 -14.98 5.59
N LEU A 218 1.78 -15.12 6.92
CA LEU A 218 1.31 -14.16 7.92
C LEU A 218 2.42 -13.28 8.54
N PHE A 219 3.65 -13.33 8.00
CA PHE A 219 4.84 -12.64 8.52
C PHE A 219 5.23 -13.04 9.96
N GLU A 220 4.81 -14.24 10.41
CA GLU A 220 5.12 -14.76 11.74
C GLU A 220 6.45 -15.53 11.72
N SER A 221 6.98 -15.87 12.91
CA SER A 221 8.21 -16.64 13.02
C SER A 221 8.10 -18.00 12.32
N ASN A 222 9.00 -18.25 11.38
CA ASN A 222 9.05 -19.49 10.58
C ASN A 222 10.48 -19.83 10.19
N ALA A 223 10.69 -21.03 9.68
CA ALA A 223 11.91 -21.35 8.94
C ALA A 223 11.84 -20.64 7.58
N SER A 224 12.53 -19.51 7.47
CA SER A 224 12.61 -18.72 6.23
C SER A 224 12.92 -19.60 5.02
N GLN A 225 12.43 -19.20 3.86
CA GLN A 225 12.70 -19.87 2.60
C GLN A 225 13.98 -19.32 1.99
N THR A 226 15.02 -20.15 1.85
CA THR A 226 16.26 -19.76 1.20
C THR A 226 16.15 -19.95 -0.32
N ASP A 227 16.37 -18.89 -1.08
CA ASP A 227 16.50 -18.96 -2.52
C ASP A 227 17.84 -19.64 -2.89
N PRO A 228 17.83 -20.79 -3.60
CA PRO A 228 19.03 -21.59 -3.84
C PRO A 228 20.02 -20.96 -4.83
N ASN A 229 19.58 -19.99 -5.64
CA ASN A 229 20.45 -19.37 -6.64
C ASN A 229 21.16 -18.12 -6.07
N THR A 230 20.55 -17.46 -5.09
CA THR A 230 21.05 -16.19 -4.54
C THR A 230 21.44 -16.27 -3.07
N ASN A 231 21.05 -17.32 -2.36
CA ASN A 231 21.14 -17.48 -0.90
C ASN A 231 20.39 -16.39 -0.09
N LEU A 232 19.49 -15.64 -0.74
CA LEU A 232 18.61 -14.70 -0.06
C LEU A 232 17.57 -15.48 0.76
N ASN A 233 17.33 -15.01 1.99
CA ASN A 233 16.37 -15.64 2.90
C ASN A 233 15.09 -14.81 2.94
N TYR A 234 13.99 -15.43 2.58
CA TYR A 234 12.66 -14.85 2.61
C TYR A 234 11.94 -15.37 3.85
N ASP A 235 11.73 -14.49 4.83
CA ASP A 235 10.98 -14.81 6.04
C ASP A 235 9.46 -14.64 5.87
N ASN A 236 9.02 -14.13 4.72
CA ASN A 236 7.61 -14.04 4.37
C ASN A 236 7.39 -14.10 2.84
N MET A 237 6.18 -14.52 2.45
CA MET A 237 5.83 -14.70 1.04
C MET A 237 5.70 -13.39 0.25
N LEU A 238 5.24 -12.29 0.86
CA LEU A 238 5.07 -11.03 0.12
C LEU A 238 6.42 -10.52 -0.41
N TYR A 239 7.49 -10.63 0.37
CA TYR A 239 8.85 -10.29 -0.09
C TYR A 239 9.29 -11.18 -1.24
N ALA A 240 9.03 -12.49 -1.15
CA ALA A 240 9.34 -13.42 -2.23
C ALA A 240 8.57 -13.10 -3.52
N GLN A 241 7.30 -12.71 -3.42
CA GLN A 241 6.47 -12.32 -4.56
C GLN A 241 6.98 -11.03 -5.23
N ILE A 242 7.33 -10.00 -4.44
CA ILE A 242 7.90 -8.75 -4.96
C ILE A 242 9.22 -9.01 -5.68
N ASP A 243 10.11 -9.81 -5.09
CA ASP A 243 11.43 -10.10 -5.66
C ASP A 243 11.35 -11.00 -6.90
N ALA A 244 10.33 -11.87 -6.99
CA ALA A 244 10.03 -12.60 -8.22
C ALA A 244 9.64 -11.65 -9.38
N VAL A 245 8.89 -10.58 -9.10
CA VAL A 245 8.56 -9.57 -10.11
C VAL A 245 9.81 -8.80 -10.53
N TYR A 246 10.68 -8.41 -9.59
CA TYR A 246 11.97 -7.79 -9.92
C TYR A 246 12.85 -8.71 -10.78
N ALA A 247 12.92 -10.00 -10.48
CA ALA A 247 13.64 -10.98 -11.28
C ALA A 247 13.05 -11.09 -12.70
N ALA A 248 11.72 -11.12 -12.83
CA ALA A 248 11.04 -11.17 -14.12
C ALA A 248 11.30 -9.93 -14.98
N MET A 249 11.26 -8.73 -14.39
CA MET A 249 11.61 -7.49 -15.09
C MET A 249 13.09 -7.47 -15.50
N LYS A 250 13.99 -7.94 -14.62
CA LYS A 250 15.43 -8.06 -14.93
C LYS A 250 15.68 -8.99 -16.11
N ALA A 251 14.95 -10.10 -16.20
CA ALA A 251 15.03 -11.02 -17.35
C ALA A 251 14.58 -10.36 -18.67
N MET A 252 13.73 -9.34 -18.61
CA MET A 252 13.32 -8.51 -19.75
C MET A 252 14.17 -7.25 -19.95
N GLY A 253 15.31 -7.14 -19.25
CA GLY A 253 16.27 -6.05 -19.40
C GLY A 253 16.02 -4.82 -18.53
N HIS A 254 15.06 -4.85 -17.61
CA HIS A 254 14.70 -3.71 -16.77
C HIS A 254 15.11 -3.91 -15.31
N THR A 255 15.91 -2.97 -14.79
CA THR A 255 16.37 -2.96 -13.39
C THR A 255 16.14 -1.63 -12.68
N ASP A 256 15.62 -0.68 -13.44
CA ASP A 256 15.40 0.74 -13.13
C ASP A 256 13.96 1.03 -12.68
N ILE A 257 13.02 0.13 -12.96
CA ILE A 257 11.60 0.31 -12.65
C ILE A 257 11.32 -0.12 -11.19
N PRO A 258 10.79 0.76 -10.32
CA PRO A 258 10.39 0.39 -8.98
C PRO A 258 9.09 -0.42 -8.99
N VAL A 259 9.00 -1.46 -8.16
CA VAL A 259 7.77 -2.21 -7.91
C VAL A 259 7.06 -1.58 -6.72
N LYS A 260 5.75 -1.36 -6.83
CA LYS A 260 4.90 -0.98 -5.70
C LYS A 260 3.70 -1.92 -5.62
N VAL A 261 3.28 -2.24 -4.41
CA VAL A 261 2.12 -3.10 -4.18
C VAL A 261 0.89 -2.20 -4.12
N SER A 262 0.07 -2.24 -5.16
CA SER A 262 -1.16 -1.44 -5.23
C SER A 262 -2.36 -2.09 -4.56
N GLU A 263 -2.24 -3.39 -4.24
CA GLU A 263 -3.19 -4.13 -3.41
C GLU A 263 -2.50 -5.29 -2.70
N THR A 264 -2.79 -5.44 -1.41
CA THR A 264 -2.52 -6.65 -0.65
C THR A 264 -3.41 -6.68 0.58
N GLY A 265 -3.86 -7.87 0.99
CA GLY A 265 -4.77 -8.00 2.11
C GLY A 265 -5.09 -9.44 2.42
N TRP A 266 -5.96 -9.65 3.40
CA TRP A 266 -6.38 -10.97 3.83
C TRP A 266 -7.85 -10.94 4.29
N PRO A 267 -8.72 -11.81 3.76
CA PRO A 267 -10.14 -11.78 4.09
C PRO A 267 -10.40 -12.33 5.49
N SER A 268 -11.30 -11.68 6.22
CA SER A 268 -11.70 -12.05 7.59
C SER A 268 -12.74 -13.18 7.65
N LYS A 269 -13.33 -13.53 6.50
CA LYS A 269 -14.32 -14.59 6.35
C LYS A 269 -14.35 -15.03 4.90
N GLY A 270 -14.44 -16.33 4.64
CA GLY A 270 -14.57 -16.89 3.30
C GLY A 270 -15.58 -18.04 3.23
N ASP A 271 -15.71 -18.63 2.05
CA ASP A 271 -16.46 -19.88 1.84
C ASP A 271 -15.70 -21.08 2.44
N GLU A 272 -16.33 -22.27 2.46
CA GLU A 272 -15.74 -23.48 3.08
C GLU A 272 -14.40 -23.91 2.45
N ASP A 273 -14.20 -23.61 1.16
CA ASP A 273 -12.97 -23.89 0.42
C ASP A 273 -11.93 -22.77 0.52
N GLU A 274 -12.23 -21.67 1.22
CA GLU A 274 -11.33 -20.53 1.39
C GLU A 274 -10.50 -20.64 2.66
N THR A 275 -9.75 -21.75 2.75
CA THR A 275 -8.90 -22.05 3.90
C THR A 275 -7.99 -20.88 4.25
N GLY A 276 -8.03 -20.48 5.53
CA GLY A 276 -7.27 -19.36 6.06
C GLY A 276 -8.04 -18.04 6.15
N ALA A 277 -9.22 -17.91 5.54
CA ALA A 277 -10.05 -16.71 5.63
C ALA A 277 -10.75 -16.58 6.99
N THR A 278 -10.04 -16.08 8.00
CA THR A 278 -10.52 -15.90 9.38
C THR A 278 -10.16 -14.52 9.91
N VAL A 279 -10.90 -14.04 10.91
CA VAL A 279 -10.65 -12.77 11.58
C VAL A 279 -9.24 -12.74 12.18
N GLU A 280 -8.80 -13.85 12.78
CA GLU A 280 -7.47 -13.99 13.40
C GLU A 280 -6.36 -13.86 12.37
N ASN A 281 -6.47 -14.54 11.23
CA ASN A 281 -5.45 -14.49 10.18
C ASN A 281 -5.44 -13.13 9.48
N ALA A 282 -6.61 -12.51 9.28
CA ALA A 282 -6.69 -11.17 8.71
C ALA A 282 -6.03 -10.12 9.64
N ALA A 283 -6.26 -10.23 10.95
CA ALA A 283 -5.61 -9.40 11.94
C ALA A 283 -4.09 -9.62 11.96
N ALA A 284 -3.64 -10.87 11.90
CA ALA A 284 -2.22 -11.22 11.86
C ALA A 284 -1.54 -10.67 10.59
N TYR A 285 -2.11 -10.93 9.41
CA TYR A 285 -1.56 -10.49 8.13
C TYR A 285 -1.43 -8.96 8.06
N ASN A 286 -2.55 -8.26 8.21
CA ASN A 286 -2.57 -6.80 8.07
C ASN A 286 -1.78 -6.12 9.21
N GLY A 287 -1.92 -6.60 10.44
CA GLY A 287 -1.18 -6.07 11.58
C GLY A 287 0.34 -6.26 11.45
N ASN A 288 0.79 -7.43 11.00
CA ASN A 288 2.23 -7.68 10.81
C ASN A 288 2.79 -6.97 9.58
N LEU A 289 2.02 -6.87 8.48
CA LEU A 289 2.39 -6.05 7.32
C LEU A 289 2.67 -4.60 7.73
N LEU A 290 1.78 -3.99 8.52
CA LEU A 290 1.96 -2.62 8.99
C LEU A 290 3.18 -2.46 9.91
N LYS A 291 3.51 -3.47 10.72
CA LYS A 291 4.77 -3.48 11.49
C LYS A 291 5.99 -3.48 10.56
N ARG A 292 5.98 -4.27 9.47
CA ARG A 292 7.06 -4.31 8.48
C ARG A 292 7.24 -2.96 7.77
N VAL A 293 6.13 -2.32 7.39
CA VAL A 293 6.13 -0.96 6.83
C VAL A 293 6.70 0.05 7.83
N ALA A 294 6.27 0.00 9.10
CA ALA A 294 6.76 0.91 10.14
C ALA A 294 8.26 0.75 10.45
N MET A 295 8.82 -0.44 10.19
CA MET A 295 10.26 -0.70 10.29
C MET A 295 11.06 -0.20 9.08
N ASN A 296 10.40 0.39 8.06
CA ASN A 296 11.01 0.76 6.78
C ASN A 296 11.77 -0.40 6.11
N GLN A 297 11.29 -1.63 6.29
CA GLN A 297 11.94 -2.80 5.71
C GLN A 297 11.67 -2.86 4.20
N GLY A 298 12.74 -3.09 3.43
CA GLY A 298 12.66 -3.58 2.06
C GLY A 298 12.65 -5.10 1.98
N THR A 299 12.65 -5.62 0.76
CA THR A 299 12.74 -7.06 0.50
C THR A 299 14.20 -7.54 0.58
N PRO A 300 14.47 -8.86 0.68
CA PRO A 300 15.84 -9.37 0.65
C PRO A 300 16.65 -8.93 -0.59
N LEU A 301 16.05 -8.84 -1.77
CA LEU A 301 16.74 -8.35 -2.98
C LEU A 301 16.92 -6.83 -3.00
N LYS A 302 16.02 -6.08 -2.36
CA LYS A 302 16.00 -4.61 -2.33
C LYS A 302 15.86 -4.09 -0.88
N PRO A 303 16.85 -4.34 0.00
CA PRO A 303 16.74 -4.04 1.43
C PRO A 303 16.63 -2.54 1.73
N ASP A 304 17.20 -1.70 0.88
CA ASP A 304 17.24 -0.24 1.03
C ASP A 304 16.02 0.48 0.41
N VAL A 305 15.08 -0.27 -0.19
CA VAL A 305 13.85 0.28 -0.77
C VAL A 305 12.68 -0.11 0.15
N PRO A 306 12.15 0.81 0.97
CA PRO A 306 11.05 0.52 1.87
C PRO A 306 9.82 0.00 1.12
N LEU A 307 9.10 -0.90 1.78
CA LEU A 307 7.86 -1.45 1.25
C LEU A 307 6.81 -0.36 1.00
N ASP A 308 6.44 -0.16 -0.27
CA ASP A 308 5.37 0.74 -0.69
C ASP A 308 4.10 -0.07 -1.01
N VAL A 309 3.15 -0.10 -0.07
CA VAL A 309 1.93 -0.93 -0.15
C VAL A 309 0.65 -0.12 -0.02
N HIS A 310 -0.39 -0.56 -0.71
CA HIS A 310 -1.78 -0.23 -0.43
C HIS A 310 -2.51 -1.46 0.13
N VAL A 311 -3.09 -1.31 1.32
CA VAL A 311 -3.85 -2.38 1.98
C VAL A 311 -5.24 -2.47 1.39
N PHE A 312 -5.61 -3.65 0.93
CA PHE A 312 -6.94 -3.99 0.43
C PHE A 312 -7.76 -4.64 1.55
N ALA A 313 -8.83 -4.00 2.07
CA ALA A 313 -9.34 -2.66 1.73
C ALA A 313 -9.87 -1.92 2.97
N LEU A 314 -10.27 -0.66 2.81
CA LEU A 314 -10.77 0.16 3.92
C LEU A 314 -12.05 -0.43 4.55
N PHE A 315 -13.03 -0.83 3.73
CA PHE A 315 -14.31 -1.33 4.20
C PHE A 315 -14.61 -2.73 3.66
N ASN A 316 -15.46 -3.47 4.37
CA ASN A 316 -16.18 -4.60 3.80
C ASN A 316 -17.15 -4.08 2.74
N GLU A 317 -17.11 -4.66 1.54
CA GLU A 317 -17.87 -4.21 0.38
C GLU A 317 -18.98 -5.22 0.03
N ASP A 318 -20.20 -4.98 0.50
CA ASP A 318 -21.30 -5.96 0.51
C ASP A 318 -21.87 -6.33 -0.86
N LEU A 319 -21.59 -5.53 -1.90
CA LEU A 319 -22.03 -5.79 -3.28
C LEU A 319 -20.95 -6.43 -4.14
N LYS A 320 -19.75 -6.74 -3.61
CA LYS A 320 -18.72 -7.42 -4.41
C LYS A 320 -19.21 -8.82 -4.84
N PRO A 321 -19.14 -9.16 -6.13
CA PRO A 321 -19.51 -10.49 -6.62
C PRO A 321 -18.43 -11.52 -6.24
N GLY A 322 -18.71 -12.81 -6.49
CA GLY A 322 -17.73 -13.89 -6.27
C GLY A 322 -17.84 -14.53 -4.89
N PRO A 323 -16.77 -15.18 -4.39
CA PRO A 323 -16.78 -15.94 -3.13
C PRO A 323 -16.93 -15.05 -1.91
N THR A 324 -17.28 -15.63 -0.75
CA THR A 324 -17.55 -14.87 0.49
C THR A 324 -16.39 -13.98 0.91
N SER A 325 -15.15 -14.39 0.66
CA SER A 325 -13.96 -13.56 0.91
C SER A 325 -14.03 -12.17 0.31
N GLU A 326 -14.57 -12.01 -0.90
CA GLU A 326 -14.61 -10.73 -1.61
C GLU A 326 -15.35 -9.64 -0.85
N ARG A 327 -16.31 -10.01 0.00
CA ARG A 327 -17.10 -9.07 0.82
C ARG A 327 -16.50 -8.83 2.22
N ASN A 328 -15.35 -9.43 2.54
CA ASN A 328 -14.81 -9.52 3.89
C ASN A 328 -13.31 -9.14 4.00
N TYR A 329 -12.77 -8.36 3.05
CA TYR A 329 -11.40 -7.83 3.08
C TYR A 329 -11.22 -6.54 3.91
N GLY A 330 -12.31 -5.92 4.35
CA GLY A 330 -12.28 -4.65 5.05
C GLY A 330 -11.50 -4.66 6.35
N LEU A 331 -10.74 -3.60 6.60
CA LEU A 331 -10.23 -3.28 7.93
C LEU A 331 -11.37 -2.79 8.87
N PHE A 332 -12.39 -2.16 8.28
CA PHE A 332 -13.56 -1.63 8.98
C PHE A 332 -14.87 -2.17 8.41
N TYR A 333 -15.88 -2.26 9.28
CA TYR A 333 -17.27 -2.33 8.85
C TYR A 333 -17.71 -0.95 8.31
N PRO A 334 -18.79 -0.90 7.51
CA PRO A 334 -19.31 0.36 6.97
C PRO A 334 -19.75 1.39 8.03
N ASP A 335 -20.02 0.96 9.27
CA ASP A 335 -20.32 1.86 10.39
C ASP A 335 -19.06 2.53 11.01
N GLY A 336 -17.87 2.21 10.50
CA GLY A 336 -16.59 2.71 10.98
C GLY A 336 -16.02 1.94 12.17
N THR A 337 -16.70 0.90 12.64
CA THR A 337 -16.12 0.00 13.65
C THR A 337 -15.07 -0.92 13.01
N PRO A 338 -13.97 -1.22 13.70
CA PRO A 338 -12.96 -2.12 13.16
C PRO A 338 -13.45 -3.57 13.12
N VAL A 339 -13.14 -4.28 12.04
CA VAL A 339 -13.42 -5.74 11.95
C VAL A 339 -12.49 -6.50 12.91
N TYR A 340 -11.25 -6.04 13.04
CA TYR A 340 -10.23 -6.56 13.95
C TYR A 340 -9.23 -5.46 14.31
N ASN A 341 -8.46 -5.69 15.38
CA ASN A 341 -7.45 -4.73 15.83
C ASN A 341 -6.12 -4.94 15.08
N ILE A 342 -5.76 -4.00 14.22
CA ILE A 342 -4.48 -3.95 13.49
C ILE A 342 -3.40 -3.13 14.18
N GLY A 343 -3.60 -2.74 15.44
CA GLY A 343 -2.64 -1.96 16.23
C GLY A 343 -2.66 -0.46 15.97
N LEU A 344 -3.59 0.04 15.14
CA LEU A 344 -3.73 1.48 14.86
C LEU A 344 -4.56 2.25 15.92
N GLN A 345 -5.33 1.55 16.76
CA GLN A 345 -6.31 2.14 17.68
C GLN A 345 -5.73 2.68 19.00
N GLY A 346 -4.42 2.52 19.23
CA GLY A 346 -3.73 3.06 20.41
C GLY A 346 -3.26 4.51 20.29
N MET A 347 -3.53 5.19 19.17
CA MET A 347 -2.95 6.50 18.84
C MET A 347 -3.98 7.63 18.59
N GLY A 348 -5.28 7.35 18.77
CA GLY A 348 -6.35 8.33 18.53
C GLY A 348 -7.50 8.21 19.54
N THR A 349 -7.25 8.53 20.81
CA THR A 349 -8.35 8.76 21.75
C THR A 349 -9.07 10.05 21.35
N GLY A 350 -10.29 9.95 20.80
CA GLY A 350 -11.11 11.14 20.59
C GLY A 350 -12.24 11.09 19.56
N TYR A 351 -12.96 9.97 19.38
CA TYR A 351 -14.32 10.09 18.84
C TYR A 351 -15.24 10.58 19.96
N GLY A 352 -15.36 11.91 20.05
CA GLY A 352 -16.35 12.57 20.89
C GLY A 352 -17.74 12.31 20.35
N SER A 353 -18.44 11.34 20.94
CA SER A 353 -19.89 11.23 20.79
C SER A 353 -20.55 12.29 21.67
N GLY A 354 -21.08 13.33 21.04
CA GLY A 354 -21.87 14.36 21.69
C GLY A 354 -23.34 13.99 21.77
N SER A 355 -23.83 13.92 23.02
CA SER A 355 -25.19 14.22 23.52
C SER A 355 -26.02 13.05 24.08
N GLY A 356 -26.38 13.18 25.36
CA GLY A 356 -27.34 12.34 26.07
C GLY A 356 -27.01 12.13 27.55
N THR A 357 -27.23 13.15 28.38
CA THR A 357 -27.24 13.09 29.86
C THR A 357 -28.15 11.96 30.38
N TYR A 358 -27.70 11.18 31.38
CA TYR A 358 -28.22 11.14 32.76
C TYR A 358 -27.69 9.92 33.55
N PHE A 359 -27.41 10.17 34.84
CA PHE A 359 -27.31 9.26 36.00
C PHE A 359 -25.96 8.63 36.44
N THR A 360 -25.45 9.29 37.49
CA THR A 360 -25.01 8.79 38.81
C THR A 360 -23.65 8.12 39.00
N SER A 361 -22.96 8.74 39.94
CA SER A 361 -21.72 8.41 40.64
C SER A 361 -21.68 7.01 41.26
N SER A 362 -20.55 6.32 41.07
CA SER A 362 -19.90 5.58 42.16
C SER A 362 -18.40 5.49 41.91
N SER A 363 -17.69 5.62 43.01
CA SER A 363 -16.27 5.85 43.24
C SER A 363 -15.33 4.65 43.04
N LEU A 364 -14.04 4.95 42.82
CA LEU A 364 -12.82 4.17 43.12
C LEU A 364 -12.56 2.97 42.18
N GLN A 365 -11.37 2.73 41.63
CA GLN A 365 -10.02 2.79 42.20
C GLN A 365 -8.97 2.85 41.06
N SER A 366 -7.94 3.69 41.20
CA SER A 366 -6.80 3.75 40.27
C SER A 366 -5.75 2.70 40.65
N SER A 367 -5.25 1.94 39.68
CA SER A 367 -3.98 1.22 39.79
C SER A 367 -2.98 1.80 38.80
N THR A 368 -2.11 2.67 39.29
CA THR A 368 -0.98 3.22 38.53
C THR A 368 0.14 2.19 38.45
N SER A 369 0.38 1.63 37.27
CA SER A 369 1.62 0.89 36.98
C SER A 369 2.67 1.87 36.49
N LYS A 370 3.61 2.25 37.37
CA LYS A 370 4.78 3.07 37.03
C LYS A 370 5.71 2.30 36.09
N LEU A 371 5.93 2.83 34.89
CA LEU A 371 6.98 2.38 33.99
C LEU A 371 8.33 2.86 34.56
N MET A 372 9.14 1.92 35.07
CA MET A 372 10.53 2.18 35.45
C MET A 372 11.40 2.15 34.19
N ILE A 373 11.89 3.32 33.76
CA ILE A 373 12.92 3.43 32.73
C ILE A 373 14.28 3.31 33.44
N SER A 374 14.93 2.16 33.26
CA SER A 374 16.32 1.94 33.68
C SER A 374 17.25 2.43 32.58
N TYR A 375 18.06 3.45 32.88
CA TYR A 375 19.16 3.88 32.01
C TYR A 375 20.33 2.91 32.14
N GLY A 376 20.48 2.03 31.14
CA GLY A 376 21.67 1.18 30.99
C GLY A 376 22.80 1.96 30.32
N VAL A 377 23.83 2.31 31.10
CA VAL A 377 25.09 2.90 30.63
C VAL A 377 25.81 1.88 29.74
N GLY A 378 26.00 2.21 28.47
CA GLY A 378 26.79 1.42 27.54
C GLY A 378 28.27 1.43 27.91
N ILE A 379 28.83 0.25 28.18
CA ILE A 379 30.28 0.04 28.22
C ILE A 379 30.71 -0.44 26.83
N LEU A 380 31.53 0.40 26.19
CA LEU A 380 32.29 0.11 24.99
C LEU A 380 33.34 -0.97 25.33
N VAL A 381 33.23 -2.16 24.73
CA VAL A 381 34.34 -3.13 24.74
C VAL A 381 34.74 -3.45 23.31
N LEU A 382 35.93 -2.96 22.98
CA LEU A 382 36.69 -3.22 21.78
C LEU A 382 37.49 -4.51 22.00
N VAL A 383 37.24 -5.58 21.24
CA VAL A 383 38.20 -6.68 21.12
C VAL A 383 38.28 -7.12 19.67
N ALA A 384 39.51 -7.06 19.17
CA ALA A 384 39.94 -7.50 17.85
C ALA A 384 40.08 -9.03 17.76
N ALA A 385 39.82 -9.53 16.55
CA ALA A 385 40.44 -10.68 15.86
C ALA A 385 40.68 -12.01 16.61
N ILE A 386 40.29 -13.13 15.97
CA ILE A 386 41.19 -14.20 15.52
C ILE A 386 40.39 -15.22 14.68
N PHE A 387 41.07 -15.68 13.62
CA PHE A 387 40.74 -16.74 12.66
C PHE A 387 40.25 -18.07 13.29
N PHE A 388 39.21 -18.67 12.71
CA PHE A 388 39.28 -19.85 11.83
C PHE A 388 37.99 -20.01 11.03
#